data_AF-A0A090W7U6-F1
#
_entry.id   AF-A0A090W7U6-F1
#
_cell.length_a   1.000
_cell.length_b   1.000
_cell.length_c   1.000
_cell.angle_alpha   90.00
_cell.angle_beta   90.00
_cell.angle_gamma   90.00
#
_symmetry.space_group_name_H-M   'P 1'
#
loop_
_entity.id
_entity.type
_entity.pdbx_description
1 polymer ?
#
loop_
_entity_poly.entity_id
_entity_poly.type
_entity_poly.pdbx_seq_one_letter_code
_entity_poly.pdbx_strand_id
1 'polypeptide(L)' 'MRSDNYPFYNAFKVPAHAISTFDFTNFDYYHHVDDEADKMDFQHMTNFIKKMIPAIEGMVNTTSKEIKLNE' A
#
# COMPACT_ATOMS: atom_id res chain seq x y z
N MET A 1 -4.46 11.02 -11.20
CA MET A 1 -4.68 10.19 -10.00
C MET A 1 -5.16 8.82 -10.44
N ARG A 2 -4.31 7.79 -10.31
CA ARG A 2 -4.66 6.42 -10.68
C ARG A 2 -4.20 5.49 -9.56
N SER A 3 -5.12 5.16 -8.67
CA SER A 3 -5.03 4.07 -7.71
C SER A 3 -6.44 3.85 -7.15
N ASP A 4 -6.74 2.62 -6.76
CA ASP A 4 -8.10 2.19 -6.41
C ASP A 4 -8.65 2.88 -5.14
N ASN A 5 -7.77 3.46 -4.32
CA ASN A 5 -8.13 4.22 -3.13
C ASN A 5 -8.83 5.56 -3.43
N TYR A 6 -8.55 6.20 -4.57
CA TYR A 6 -9.01 7.56 -4.84
C TYR A 6 -10.55 7.70 -4.92
N PRO A 7 -11.29 6.80 -5.59
CA PRO A 7 -12.75 6.82 -5.57
C PRO A 7 -13.36 6.77 -4.15
N PHE A 8 -12.75 6.06 -3.20
CA PHE A 8 -13.25 5.99 -1.82
C PHE A 8 -13.16 7.35 -1.12
N TYR A 9 -12.06 8.08 -1.30
CA TYR A 9 -11.95 9.45 -0.80
C TYR A 9 -13.04 10.34 -1.42
N ASN A 10 -13.26 10.26 -2.74
CA ASN A 10 -14.24 11.09 -3.42
C ASN A 10 -15.67 10.86 -2.91
N ALA A 11 -16.05 9.60 -2.70
CA ALA A 11 -17.39 9.21 -2.27
C ALA A 11 -17.64 9.44 -0.77
N PHE A 12 -16.68 9.07 0.08
CA PHE A 12 -16.91 8.99 1.53
C PHE A 12 -16.22 10.09 2.33
N LYS A 13 -15.31 10.85 1.72
CA LYS A 13 -14.51 11.91 2.39
C LYS A 13 -13.76 11.40 3.62
N VAL A 14 -13.23 10.18 3.52
CA VAL A 14 -12.40 9.53 4.57
C VAL A 14 -10.96 9.37 4.10
N PRO A 15 -9.98 9.24 5.02
CA PRO A 15 -8.63 8.83 4.64
C PRO A 15 -8.64 7.52 3.85
N ALA A 16 -8.06 7.53 2.66
CA ALA A 16 -7.97 6.37 1.78
C ALA A 16 -6.54 6.28 1.25
N HIS A 17 -5.62 5.75 2.05
CA HIS A 17 -4.21 5.63 1.68
C HIS A 17 -3.97 4.33 0.91
N ALA A 18 -3.09 4.38 -0.09
CA ALA A 18 -2.53 3.22 -0.75
C ALA A 18 -1.05 3.09 -0.36
N ILE A 19 -0.63 1.88 -0.02
CA ILE A 19 0.77 1.57 0.28
C ILE A 19 1.27 0.69 -0.87
N SER A 20 2.36 1.13 -1.50
CA SER A 20 2.97 0.44 -2.64
C SER A 20 4.49 0.46 -2.47
N THR A 21 5.16 -0.60 -2.93
CA THR A 21 6.62 -0.67 -2.99
C THR A 21 7.21 0.10 -4.17
N PHE A 22 6.37 0.70 -5.02
CA PHE A 22 6.80 1.51 -6.16
C PHE A 22 7.58 2.77 -5.72
N ASP A 23 8.73 3.04 -6.36
CA ASP A 23 9.63 4.14 -6.01
C ASP A 23 10.05 5.02 -7.21
N PHE A 24 9.33 4.95 -8.33
CA PHE A 24 9.66 5.60 -9.61
C PHE A 24 10.97 5.16 -10.26
N THR A 25 11.64 4.15 -9.72
CA THR A 25 12.85 3.55 -10.31
C THR A 25 12.71 2.04 -10.54
N ASN A 26 11.66 1.42 -9.98
CA ASN A 26 11.43 -0.02 -10.01
C ASN A 26 10.26 -0.46 -10.92
N PHE A 27 10.26 0.00 -12.17
CA PHE A 27 9.14 -0.24 -13.12
C PHE A 27 9.55 -0.89 -14.44
N ASP A 28 10.77 -1.45 -14.52
CA ASP A 28 11.31 -2.07 -15.74
C ASP A 28 10.40 -3.18 -16.29
N TYR A 29 9.74 -3.93 -15.40
CA TYR A 29 8.82 -5.01 -15.77
C TYR A 29 7.34 -4.64 -15.67
N TYR A 30 7.01 -3.39 -15.36
CA TYR A 30 5.62 -2.98 -15.16
C TYR A 30 4.79 -3.15 -16.45
N HIS A 31 3.69 -3.93 -16.37
CA HIS A 31 2.87 -4.32 -17.52
C HIS A 31 3.62 -5.07 -18.63
N HIS A 32 4.74 -5.72 -18.30
CA HIS A 32 5.47 -6.58 -19.23
C HIS A 32 5.21 -8.05 -18.93
N VAL A 33 5.48 -8.91 -19.92
CA VAL A 33 5.40 -10.37 -19.74
C VAL A 33 6.53 -10.94 -18.88
N ASP A 34 7.51 -10.11 -18.53
CA ASP A 34 8.67 -10.51 -17.72
C ASP A 34 8.45 -10.26 -16.21
N ASP A 35 7.26 -9.81 -15.80
CA ASP A 35 6.85 -9.69 -14.38
C ASP A 35 6.54 -11.07 -13.79
N GLU A 36 7.61 -11.85 -13.62
CA GLU A 36 7.56 -13.27 -13.31
C GLU A 36 8.14 -13.58 -11.91
N ALA A 37 7.82 -14.77 -11.40
CA ALA A 37 8.16 -15.17 -10.03
C ALA A 37 9.67 -15.14 -9.73
N ASP A 38 10.53 -15.31 -10.73
CA ASP A 38 11.99 -15.26 -10.57
C ASP A 38 12.54 -13.83 -10.42
N LYS A 39 11.73 -12.81 -10.72
CA LYS A 39 12.07 -11.38 -10.50
C LYS A 39 11.65 -10.88 -9.13
N MET A 40 10.84 -11.65 -8.39
CA MET A 40 10.35 -11.26 -7.07
C MET A 40 11.45 -11.30 -6.01
N ASP A 41 11.56 -10.22 -5.22
CA ASP A 41 12.39 -10.20 -4.01
C ASP A 41 11.60 -10.70 -2.79
N PHE A 42 11.63 -12.01 -2.58
CA PHE A 42 10.95 -12.66 -1.45
C PHE A 42 11.48 -12.22 -0.07
N GLN A 43 12.75 -11.83 0.02
CA GLN A 43 13.33 -11.35 1.27
C GLN A 43 12.75 -9.98 1.63
N HIS A 44 12.67 -9.08 0.65
CA HIS A 44 12.00 -7.79 0.80
C HIS A 44 10.53 -7.98 1.17
N MET A 45 9.78 -8.81 0.44
CA MET A 45 8.37 -9.07 0.73
C MET A 45 8.15 -9.57 2.15
N THR A 46 8.96 -10.53 2.60
CA THR A 46 8.89 -11.07 3.97
C THR A 46 9.12 -9.98 5.02
N ASN A 47 10.14 -9.14 4.80
CA ASN A 47 10.47 -8.04 5.72
C ASN A 47 9.38 -6.98 5.74
N PHE A 48 8.84 -6.62 4.57
CA PHE A 48 7.73 -5.67 4.43
C PHE A 48 6.49 -6.18 5.16
N ILE A 49 6.06 -7.41 4.88
CA ILE A 49 4.89 -8.04 5.52
C ILE A 49 5.04 -8.06 7.04
N LYS A 50 6.20 -8.49 7.55
CA LYS A 50 6.47 -8.52 9.00
C LYS A 50 6.38 -7.15 9.66
N LYS A 51 6.81 -6.09 8.97
CA LYS A 51 6.67 -4.70 9.46
C LYS A 51 5.24 -4.20 9.40
N MET A 52 4.48 -4.59 8.38
CA MET A 52 3.10 -4.13 8.19
C MET A 52 2.09 -4.82 9.10
N ILE A 53 2.32 -6.08 9.51
CA ILE A 53 1.44 -6.81 10.44
C ILE A 53 1.08 -5.97 11.68
N PRO A 54 2.04 -5.54 12.52
CA PRO A 54 1.70 -4.79 13.73
C PRO A 54 1.09 -3.41 13.43
N ALA A 55 1.48 -2.76 12.34
CA ALA A 55 0.93 -1.47 11.94
C ALA A 55 -0.56 -1.57 11.56
N ILE A 56 -0.91 -2.57 10.75
CA ILE A 56 -2.30 -2.82 10.34
C ILE A 56 -3.12 -3.33 11.53
N GLU A 57 -2.57 -4.23 12.34
CA GLU A 57 -3.23 -4.76 13.54
C GLU A 57 -3.59 -3.63 14.52
N GLY A 58 -2.66 -2.71 14.77
CA GLY A 58 -2.93 -1.53 15.59
C GLY A 58 -4.01 -0.62 14.98
N MET A 59 -3.89 -0.32 13.68
CA MET A 59 -4.81 0.57 12.97
C MET A 59 -6.25 0.02 12.89
N VAL A 60 -6.42 -1.30 12.72
CA VAL A 60 -7.75 -1.91 12.56
C VAL A 60 -8.45 -2.11 13.90
N ASN A 61 -7.70 -2.39 14.97
CA ASN A 61 -8.26 -2.70 16.29
C ASN A 61 -8.34 -1.50 17.24
N THR A 62 -7.72 -0.36 16.91
CA THR A 62 -7.81 0.84 17.75
C THR A 62 -9.25 1.37 17.79
N THR A 63 -9.70 1.73 18.99
CA THR A 63 -11.00 2.39 19.18
C THR A 63 -10.95 3.85 18.75
N SER A 64 -9.76 4.46 18.77
CA SER A 64 -9.50 5.81 18.28
C SER A 64 -9.12 5.79 16.80
N LYS A 65 -9.91 6.44 15.95
CA LYS A 65 -9.55 6.68 14.54
C LYS A 65 -8.46 7.75 14.44
N GLU A 66 -7.22 7.32 14.65
CA GLU A 66 -6.05 8.20 14.78
C GLU A 66 -5.66 8.89 13.46
N ILE A 67 -5.90 8.25 12.31
CA ILE A 67 -5.63 8.82 11.00
C ILE A 67 -6.80 9.72 10.58
N LYS A 68 -6.51 11.00 10.40
CA LYS A 68 -7.49 12.03 10.00
C LYS A 68 -6.99 12.80 8.78
N LEU A 69 -7.92 13.38 8.03
CA LEU A 69 -7.61 14.36 7.01
C LEU A 69 -7.32 15.70 7.71
N ASN A 70 -6.27 16.39 7.30
CA ASN A 70 -6.02 17.76 7.72
C ASN A 70 -6.86 18.71 6.87
N GLU A 71 -7.34 19.80 7.49
CA GLU A 71 -8.01 20.92 6.81
C GLU A 71 -6.98 21.87 6.18
#